data_AF-A0A928VUU5-F1
#
_entry.id   AF-A0A928VUU5-F1
#
_cell.length_a   1.000
_cell.length_b   1.000
_cell.length_c   1.000
_cell.angle_alpha   90.00
_cell.angle_beta   90.00
_cell.angle_gamma   90.00
#
_symmetry.space_group_name_H-M   'P 1'
#
loop_
_entity.id
_entity.type
_entity.pdbx_description
1 polymer ?
#
loop_
_entity_poly.entity_id
_entity_poly.type
_entity_poly.pdbx_seq_one_letter_code
_entity_poly.pdbx_strand_id
1 'polypeptide(L)' 'MFNSDQGAQFTANAFTDCLKAMDVQISMDGRGRCHDNIFIERLWWSLKYELIYLKA' A
#
# COMPACT_ATOMS: atom_id res chain seq x y z
N MET A 1 -12.83 -0.29 -2.42
CA MET A 1 -11.84 -1.35 -2.68
C MET A 1 -10.49 -0.86 -2.19
N PHE A 2 -9.82 -1.63 -1.33
CA PHE A 2 -8.52 -1.33 -0.75
C PHE A 2 -7.51 -2.33 -1.32
N ASN A 3 -6.48 -1.83 -2.03
CA ASN A 3 -5.41 -2.66 -2.58
C ASN A 3 -4.17 -2.58 -1.69
N SER A 4 -3.60 -3.73 -1.34
CA SER A 4 -2.38 -3.77 -0.53
C SER A 4 -1.51 -4.98 -0.84
N ASP A 5 -0.20 -4.83 -0.63
CA ASP A 5 0.73 -5.96 -0.66
C ASP A 5 0.40 -7.02 0.40
N GLN A 6 0.91 -8.24 0.20
CA GLN A 6 0.80 -9.36 1.15
C GLN A 6 1.75 -9.23 2.36
N GLY A 7 2.09 -8.00 2.75
CA GLY A 7 2.92 -7.73 3.93
C GLY A 7 2.24 -8.20 5.22
N ALA A 8 3.03 -8.58 6.22
CA ALA A 8 2.54 -9.09 7.50
C ALA A 8 1.55 -8.13 8.21
N GLN A 9 1.71 -6.82 8.00
CA GLN A 9 0.82 -5.80 8.57
C GLN A 9 -0.58 -5.84 7.94
N PHE A 10 -0.67 -6.04 6.62
CA PHE A 10 -1.92 -6.00 5.86
C PHE A 10 -2.63 -7.36 5.82
N THR A 11 -1.92 -8.43 6.16
CA THR A 11 -2.47 -9.79 6.32
C THR A 11 -2.90 -10.09 7.75
N ALA A 12 -2.66 -9.20 8.72
CA ALA A 12 -3.12 -9.38 10.08
C ALA A 12 -4.66 -9.39 10.18
N ASN A 13 -5.22 -10.28 11.02
CA ASN A 13 -6.67 -10.35 11.25
C ASN A 13 -7.23 -9.02 11.74
N ALA A 14 -6.56 -8.35 12.68
CA ALA A 14 -6.98 -7.05 13.19
C ALA A 14 -7.16 -6.00 12.08
N PHE A 15 -6.34 -6.05 11.02
CA PHE A 15 -6.43 -5.14 9.89
C PHE A 15 -7.57 -5.54 8.94
N THR A 16 -7.62 -6.81 8.54
CA THR A 16 -8.65 -7.29 7.61
C THR A 16 -10.06 -7.27 8.20
N ASP A 17 -10.21 -7.49 9.51
CA ASP A 17 -11.50 -7.45 10.20
C ASP A 17 -12.06 -6.03 10.29
N CYS A 18 -11.20 -5.02 10.47
CA CYS A 18 -11.58 -3.61 10.42
C CYS A 18 -12.15 -3.22 9.05
N LEU A 19 -11.48 -3.65 7.97
CA LEU A 19 -11.91 -3.38 6.60
C LEU A 19 -13.22 -4.10 6.25
N LYS A 20 -13.38 -5.35 6.68
CA LYS A 20 -14.63 -6.11 6.51
C LYS A 20 -15.78 -5.48 7.28
N ALA A 21 -15.55 -4.97 8.50
CA ALA A 21 -16.58 -4.30 9.29
C ALA A 21 -17.11 -3.02 8.62
N MET A 22 -16.30 -2.40 7.75
CA MET A 22 -16.64 -1.22 6.97
C MET A 22 -17.13 -1.55 5.55
N ASP A 23 -17.38 -2.83 5.26
CA ASP A 23 -17.77 -3.34 3.94
C ASP A 23 -16.79 -2.96 2.80
N VAL A 24 -15.51 -2.84 3.15
CA VAL A 24 -14.45 -2.50 2.20
C VAL A 24 -13.95 -3.77 1.53
N GLN A 25 -14.13 -3.84 0.21
CA GLN A 25 -13.53 -4.88 -0.65
C GLN A 25 -12.00 -4.84 -0.52
N ILE A 26 -11.38 -5.92 -0.05
CA ILE A 26 -9.92 -6.04 0.07
C ILE A 26 -9.38 -6.78 -1.15
N SER A 27 -8.41 -6.19 -1.83
CA SER A 27 -7.64 -6.84 -2.89
C SER A 27 -6.19 -6.91 -2.43
N MET A 28 -5.59 -8.08 -2.55
CA MET A 28 -4.16 -8.25 -2.30
C MET A 28 -3.54 -8.81 -3.56
N ASP A 29 -2.55 -8.11 -4.10
CA ASP A 29 -1.92 -8.54 -5.34
C ASP A 29 -1.13 -9.83 -5.15
N GLY A 30 -1.06 -10.60 -6.23
CA GLY A 30 -0.23 -11.79 -6.29
C GLY A 30 1.25 -11.43 -6.28
N ARG A 31 2.07 -12.23 -5.58
CA ARG A 31 3.54 -12.08 -5.59
C ARG A 31 4.07 -11.94 -7.02
N GLY A 32 4.79 -10.85 -7.30
CA GLY A 32 5.47 -10.62 -8.58
C GLY A 32 4.79 -9.68 -9.57
N ARG A 33 3.71 -8.99 -9.20
CA ARG A 33 3.10 -7.94 -10.05
C ARG A 33 3.63 -6.55 -9.67
N CYS A 34 4.73 -6.15 -10.29
CA CYS A 34 5.34 -4.83 -10.07
C CYS A 34 4.48 -3.64 -10.53
N HIS A 35 3.55 -3.87 -11.47
CA HIS A 35 2.72 -2.80 -12.04
C HIS A 35 1.71 -2.23 -11.06
N ASP A 36 1.22 -3.03 -10.12
CA ASP A 36 0.18 -2.58 -9.19
C ASP A 36 0.76 -1.67 -8.09
N ASN A 37 2.04 -1.86 -7.72
CA ASN A 37 2.72 -1.03 -6.73
C ASN A 37 3.48 0.17 -7.33
N ILE A 38 3.63 0.24 -8.66
CA ILE A 38 4.46 1.26 -9.32
C ILE A 38 4.03 2.70 -8.99
N PHE A 39 2.72 2.91 -8.80
CA PHE A 39 2.18 4.22 -8.48
C PHE A 39 2.60 4.66 -7.07
N ILE A 40 2.48 3.77 -6.09
CA ILE A 40 2.88 4.04 -4.71
C ILE A 40 4.38 4.19 -4.59
N GLU A 41 5.17 3.35 -5.27
CA GLU A 41 6.64 3.50 -5.32
C GLU A 41 7.06 4.86 -5.88
N ARG A 42 6.43 5.30 -6.98
CA ARG A 42 6.71 6.61 -7.58
C ARG A 42 6.31 7.77 -6.68
N LEU A 43 5.17 7.66 -5.99
CA LEU A 43 4.74 8.64 -5.00
C LEU A 43 5.79 8.80 -3.89
N TRP A 44 6.27 7.68 -3.33
CA TRP A 44 7.27 7.71 -2.27
C TRP A 44 8.61 8.26 -2.74
N TRP A 45 9.00 7.97 -3.98
CA TRP A 45 10.19 8.57 -4.58
C TRP A 45 10.08 10.09 -4.63
N SER A 46 8.99 10.62 -5.21
CA SER A 46 8.78 12.06 -5.32
C SER A 46 8.72 12.74 -3.95
N LEU A 47 8.00 12.15 -2.99
CA LEU A 47 7.88 12.69 -1.64
C LEU A 47 9.24 12.76 -0.92
N LYS A 48 10.01 11.68 -0.97
CA LYS A 48 11.36 11.65 -0.37
C LYS A 48 12.28 12.64 -1.06
N TYR A 49 12.20 12.76 -2.38
CA TYR A 49 13.02 13.71 -3.14
C TYR A 49 12.74 15.16 -2.71
N GLU A 50 11.48 15.55 -2.69
CA GLU A 50 11.04 16.89 -2.27
C GLU A 50 11.42 17.20 -0.81
N LEU A 51 11.17 16.27 0.11
CA LEU A 51 11.35 16.54 1.54
C LEU A 51 12.81 16.45 2.02
N ILE A 52 13.60 15.55 1.45
CA ILE A 52 14.97 15.28 1.93
C ILE A 52 16.00 16.07 1.13
N TYR A 53 15.79 16.26 -0.16
CA TYR A 53 16.81 16.85 -1.04
C TYR A 53 16.51 18.28 -1.47
N LEU A 54 15.24 18.70 -1.55
CA LEU A 54 14.87 20.05 -1.99
C LEU A 54 14.47 21.00 -0.84
N LYS A 55 14.12 20.47 0.33
CA LYS A 55 13.73 21.25 1.53
C LYS A 55 14.76 21.20 2.67
N ALA A 56 15.97 20.69 2.41
CA ALA A 56 17.08 20.68 3.36
C ALA A 56 17.73 22.07 3.52
#